data_AF-A0A9P9WB36-F1
#
_entry.id   AF-A0A9P9WB36-F1
#
_cell.length_a   1.000
_cell.length_b   1.000
_cell.length_c   1.000
_cell.angle_alpha   90.00
_cell.angle_beta   90.00
_cell.angle_gamma   90.00
#
_symmetry.space_group_name_H-M   'P 1'
#
loop_
_entity.id
_entity.type
_entity.pdbx_description
1 polymer ?
#
loop_
_entity_poly.entity_id
_entity_poly.type
_entity_poly.pdbx_seq_one_letter_code
_entity_poly.pdbx_strand_id
1 'polypeptide(L)'
;MVSQIQHYQSIPAKKNVQQENSIPKAWQIVPERFQNATSVMDAPLACGLLNEAEFKITSDYDATALLEQLKAGVWSAEQVTDAFCKRAAIAQQLVN
;
A
#
# COMPACT_ATOMS: atom_id res chain seq x y z
N MET A 1 26.27 -0.27 -33.81
CA MET A 1 25.66 0.34 -32.60
C MET A 1 25.73 -0.68 -31.48
N VAL A 2 26.69 -0.54 -30.57
CA VAL A 2 26.82 -1.45 -29.43
C VAL A 2 25.83 -0.99 -28.38
N SER A 3 24.79 -1.81 -28.12
CA SER A 3 23.86 -1.59 -27.02
C SER A 3 24.65 -1.48 -25.72
N GLN A 4 24.57 -0.35 -25.02
CA GLN A 4 25.18 -0.19 -23.70
C GLN A 4 24.52 -1.21 -22.77
N ILE A 5 25.26 -2.26 -22.42
CA ILE A 5 24.86 -3.21 -21.39
C ILE A 5 24.84 -2.41 -20.08
N GLN A 6 23.65 -1.98 -19.65
CA GLN A 6 23.49 -1.42 -18.31
C GLN A 6 23.99 -2.48 -17.32
N HIS A 7 24.89 -2.08 -16.44
CA HIS A 7 25.43 -2.95 -15.40
C HIS A 7 24.25 -3.58 -14.65
N TYR A 8 24.10 -4.91 -14.64
CA TYR A 8 22.89 -5.61 -14.16
C TYR A 8 22.45 -5.14 -12.75
N GLN A 9 23.43 -4.84 -11.89
CA GLN A 9 23.23 -4.29 -10.54
C GLN A 9 22.49 -2.94 -10.49
N SER A 10 22.52 -2.15 -11.58
CA SER A 10 21.83 -0.86 -11.68
C SER A 10 20.34 -0.99 -12.04
N ILE A 11 19.91 -2.14 -12.56
CA ILE A 11 18.51 -2.42 -12.93
C ILE A 11 17.59 -2.46 -11.70
N PRO A 12 17.90 -3.21 -10.62
CA PRO A 12 17.03 -3.24 -9.44
C PRO A 12 16.94 -1.87 -8.76
N ALA A 13 18.06 -1.15 -8.63
CA ALA A 13 18.05 0.19 -8.04
C ALA A 13 17.12 1.15 -8.80
N LYS A 14 17.14 1.15 -10.13
CA LYS A 14 16.22 1.95 -10.95
C LYS A 14 14.76 1.53 -10.77
N LYS A 15 14.49 0.23 -10.64
CA LYS A 15 13.14 -0.30 -10.45
C LYS A 15 12.57 0.08 -9.08
N ASN A 16 13.36 0.00 -8.02
CA ASN A 16 12.94 0.41 -6.68
C ASN A 16 12.57 1.90 -6.66
N VAL A 17 13.44 2.75 -7.19
CA VAL A 17 13.17 4.19 -7.30
C VAL A 17 11.93 4.49 -8.15
N GLN A 18 11.72 3.77 -9.26
CA GLN A 18 10.52 3.93 -10.08
C GLN A 18 9.24 3.58 -9.30
N GLN A 19 9.28 2.49 -8.53
CA GLN A 19 8.15 2.00 -7.75
C GLN A 19 7.83 2.95 -6.59
N GLU A 20 8.84 3.40 -5.84
CA GLU A 20 8.70 4.41 -4.77
C GLU A 20 8.09 5.71 -5.30
N ASN A 21 8.56 6.19 -6.46
CA ASN A 21 8.04 7.39 -7.11
C ASN A 21 6.62 7.23 -7.67
N SER A 22 6.14 5.99 -7.85
CA SER A 22 4.78 5.72 -8.32
C SER A 22 3.75 5.77 -7.19
N ILE A 23 4.21 5.77 -5.92
CA ILE A 23 3.32 5.91 -4.76
C ILE A 23 2.97 7.39 -4.59
N PRO A 24 1.67 7.75 -4.55
CA PRO A 24 1.25 9.12 -4.28
C PRO A 24 1.87 9.64 -2.98
N LYS A 25 2.35 10.89 -2.99
CA LYS A 25 2.97 11.53 -1.80
C LYS A 25 2.06 11.50 -0.57
N ALA A 26 0.75 11.62 -0.77
CA ALA A 26 -0.24 11.57 0.30
C ALA A 26 -0.33 10.19 1.00
N TRP A 27 0.25 9.15 0.40
CA TRP A 27 0.23 7.77 0.92
C TRP A 27 1.63 7.31 1.36
N GLN A 28 2.61 8.22 1.38
CA GLN A 28 3.95 7.90 1.87
C GLN A 28 3.95 7.84 3.39
N ILE A 29 4.50 6.76 3.94
CA ILE A 29 4.72 6.62 5.38
C ILE A 29 6.03 7.27 5.78
N VAL A 30 6.21 7.53 7.08
CA VAL A 30 7.49 7.93 7.67
C VAL A 30 8.25 6.65 8.03
N PRO A 31 9.23 6.18 7.24
CA PRO A 31 9.84 4.85 7.41
C PRO A 31 10.56 4.71 8.75
N GLU A 32 11.10 5.82 9.28
CA GLU A 32 11.81 5.88 10.56
C GLU A 32 10.96 5.36 11.72
N ARG A 33 9.64 5.48 11.62
CA ARG A 33 8.70 5.00 12.65
C ARG A 33 8.69 3.47 12.79
N PHE A 34 9.10 2.75 11.73
CA PHE A 34 9.02 1.29 11.66
C PHE A 34 10.40 0.60 11.58
N GLN A 35 11.50 1.37 11.57
CA GLN A 35 12.87 0.82 11.42
C GLN A 35 13.25 -0.23 12.46
N ASN A 36 12.74 -0.09 13.69
CA ASN A 36 13.04 -1.02 14.80
C ASN A 36 11.89 -2.00 15.09
N ALA A 37 10.85 -2.02 14.25
CA ALA A 37 9.71 -2.89 14.46
C ALA A 37 10.06 -4.33 14.07
N THR A 38 9.83 -5.28 15.00
CA THR A 38 9.98 -6.72 14.71
C THR A 38 8.89 -7.23 13.76
N SER A 39 7.76 -6.53 13.71
CA SER A 39 6.63 -6.83 12.84
C SER A 39 6.00 -5.53 12.35
N VAL A 40 5.58 -5.51 11.08
CA VAL A 40 4.91 -4.38 10.43
C VAL A 40 3.42 -4.63 10.19
N MET A 41 2.85 -5.68 10.79
CA MET A 41 1.43 -6.04 10.60
C MET A 41 0.48 -4.93 11.07
N ASP A 42 0.86 -4.21 12.13
CA ASP A 42 0.07 -3.10 12.68
C ASP A 42 0.33 -1.76 11.96
N ALA A 43 1.25 -1.72 10.99
CA ALA A 43 1.62 -0.49 10.32
C ALA A 43 0.46 0.23 9.61
N PRO A 44 -0.49 -0.46 8.93
CA PRO A 44 -1.66 0.20 8.35
C PRO A 44 -2.51 0.97 9.37
N LEU A 45 -2.58 0.49 10.62
CA LEU A 45 -3.27 1.17 11.72
C LEU A 45 -2.39 2.30 12.30
N ALA A 46 -1.12 2.00 12.56
CA ALA A 46 -0.22 2.91 13.26
C ALA A 46 0.19 4.12 12.42
N CYS A 47 0.31 3.98 11.09
CA CYS A 47 0.86 5.01 10.22
C CYS A 47 0.00 6.28 10.12
N GLY A 48 -1.28 6.22 10.50
CA GLY A 48 -2.19 7.37 10.49
C GLY A 48 -2.66 7.82 9.10
N LEU A 49 -2.42 7.00 8.07
CA LEU A 49 -2.84 7.31 6.69
C LEU A 49 -4.25 6.82 6.39
N LEU A 50 -4.67 5.71 6.99
CA LEU A 50 -6.03 5.20 6.82
C LEU A 50 -7.00 5.95 7.73
N ASN A 51 -8.11 6.43 7.17
CA ASN A 51 -9.23 6.90 7.96
C ASN A 51 -10.03 5.71 8.54
N GLU A 52 -10.98 5.98 9.43
CA GLU A 52 -11.76 4.93 10.11
C GLU A 52 -12.52 4.02 9.12
N ALA A 53 -13.10 4.59 8.07
CA ALA A 53 -13.85 3.82 7.07
C ALA A 53 -12.92 2.94 6.23
N GLU A 54 -11.80 3.49 5.74
CA GLU A 54 -10.77 2.75 5.01
C GLU A 54 -10.20 1.60 5.85
N PHE A 55 -10.00 1.84 7.15
CA PHE A 55 -9.55 0.80 8.07
C PHE A 55 -10.57 -0.32 8.23
N LYS A 56 -11.85 0.03 8.46
CA LYS A 56 -12.96 -0.94 8.56
C LYS A 56 -13.08 -1.79 7.31
N ILE A 57 -13.11 -1.15 6.13
CA ILE A 57 -13.21 -1.82 4.83
C ILE A 57 -12.12 -2.89 4.65
N THR A 58 -10.91 -2.62 5.13
CA THR A 58 -9.74 -3.48 4.88
C THR A 58 -9.38 -4.41 6.04
N SER A 59 -10.06 -4.33 7.19
CA SER A 59 -9.73 -5.10 8.40
C SER A 59 -10.88 -5.91 8.97
N ASP A 60 -12.12 -5.42 8.83
CA ASP A 60 -13.27 -5.96 9.57
C ASP A 60 -14.12 -6.93 8.75
N TYR A 61 -13.85 -7.02 7.44
CA TYR A 61 -14.60 -7.85 6.50
C TYR A 61 -13.70 -8.87 5.82
N ASP A 62 -14.19 -10.09 5.66
CA ASP A 62 -13.71 -10.99 4.62
C ASP A 62 -14.32 -10.62 3.26
N ALA A 63 -13.89 -11.30 2.20
CA ALA A 63 -14.36 -11.01 0.84
C ALA A 63 -15.87 -11.19 0.65
N THR A 64 -16.49 -12.14 1.35
CA THR A 64 -17.92 -12.43 1.23
C THR A 64 -18.74 -11.35 1.96
N ALA A 65 -18.36 -11.01 3.19
CA ALA A 65 -19.00 -9.96 3.96
C ALA A 65 -18.85 -8.59 3.26
N LEU A 66 -17.68 -8.30 2.66
CA LEU A 66 -17.47 -7.06 1.92
C LEU A 66 -18.34 -6.99 0.65
N LEU A 67 -18.53 -8.12 -0.04
CA LEU A 67 -19.43 -8.22 -1.19
C LEU A 67 -20.89 -7.94 -0.80
N GLU A 68 -21.32 -8.39 0.38
CA GLU A 68 -22.65 -8.07 0.91
C GLU A 68 -22.80 -6.57 1.18
N GLN A 69 -21.78 -5.90 1.75
CA GLN A 69 -21.80 -4.45 1.97
C GLN A 69 -21.88 -3.66 0.64
N LEU A 70 -21.12 -4.09 -0.37
CA LEU A 70 -21.17 -3.53 -1.72
C LEU A 70 -22.56 -3.70 -2.33
N LYS A 71 -23.14 -4.91 -2.25
CA LYS A 71 -24.48 -5.20 -2.76
C LYS A 71 -25.56 -4.38 -2.05
N ALA A 72 -25.40 -4.15 -0.75
CA ALA A 72 -26.30 -3.33 0.06
C ALA A 72 -26.11 -1.81 -0.18
N GLY A 73 -25.07 -1.40 -0.91
CA GLY A 73 -24.76 0.01 -1.16
C GLY A 73 -24.21 0.75 0.07
N VAL A 74 -23.76 0.02 1.10
CA VAL A 74 -23.14 0.58 2.29
C VAL A 74 -21.78 1.18 1.95
N TRP A 75 -21.00 0.47 1.14
CA TRP A 75 -19.76 0.95 0.55
C TRP A 75 -19.90 1.03 -0.96
N SER A 76 -19.31 2.05 -1.57
CA SER A 76 -19.15 2.11 -3.02
C SER A 76 -17.93 1.29 -3.47
N ALA A 77 -17.93 0.86 -4.73
CA ALA A 77 -16.78 0.17 -5.33
C ALA A 77 -15.51 1.05 -5.31
N GLU A 78 -15.66 2.37 -5.48
CA GLU A 78 -14.57 3.34 -5.40
C GLU A 78 -13.98 3.40 -3.99
N GLN A 79 -14.82 3.53 -2.95
CA GLN A 79 -14.37 3.56 -1.54
C GLN A 79 -13.60 2.29 -1.17
N VAL A 80 -14.11 1.13 -1.60
CA VAL A 80 -13.43 -0.14 -1.35
C VAL A 80 -12.09 -0.19 -2.07
N THR A 81 -12.05 0.17 -3.34
CA THR A 81 -10.84 0.14 -4.15
C THR A 81 -9.78 1.08 -3.58
N ASP A 82 -10.14 2.32 -3.24
CA ASP A 82 -9.23 3.30 -2.67
C ASP A 82 -8.63 2.82 -1.35
N ALA A 83 -9.46 2.28 -0.45
CA ALA A 83 -8.99 1.76 0.84
C ALA A 83 -7.94 0.64 0.67
N PHE A 84 -8.20 -0.32 -0.24
CA PHE A 84 -7.27 -1.41 -0.52
C PHE A 84 -6.01 -0.92 -1.24
N CYS A 85 -6.11 -0.03 -2.22
CA CYS A 85 -4.96 0.55 -2.92
C CYS A 85 -4.04 1.30 -1.95
N LYS A 86 -4.61 2.10 -1.05
CA LYS A 86 -3.88 2.84 -0.04
C LYS A 86 -3.19 1.92 0.96
N ARG A 87 -3.89 0.88 1.45
CA ARG A 87 -3.30 -0.15 2.33
C ARG A 87 -2.19 -0.93 1.64
N ALA A 88 -2.35 -1.28 0.36
CA ALA A 88 -1.32 -1.93 -0.44
C ALA A 88 -0.09 -1.02 -0.59
N ALA A 89 -0.27 0.27 -0.85
CA ALA A 89 0.83 1.23 -0.93
C ALA A 89 1.60 1.35 0.39
N ILE A 90 0.91 1.31 1.54
CA ILE A 90 1.55 1.28 2.87
C ILE A 90 2.39 0.02 3.03
N ALA A 91 1.82 -1.14 2.75
CA ALA A 91 2.52 -2.42 2.86
C ALA A 91 3.75 -2.47 1.93
N GLN A 92 3.59 -1.99 0.69
CA GLN A 92 4.66 -1.97 -0.31
C GLN A 92 5.92 -1.26 0.19
N GLN A 93 5.77 -0.15 0.91
CA GLN A 93 6.87 0.65 1.46
C GLN A 93 7.63 -0.01 2.63
N LEU A 94 7.07 -1.08 3.21
CA LEU A 94 7.62 -1.74 4.41
C LEU A 94 8.23 -3.10 4.13
N VAL A 95 7.88 -3.73 3.01
CA VAL A 95 8.22 -5.13 2.72
C VAL A 95 8.94 -5.35 1.39
N ASN A 96 9.17 -4.29 0.59
CA ASN A 96 9.90 -4.34 -0.69
C ASN A 96 10.85 -3.16 -0.82
#